data_AF-A0A9P0JAL9-F1
#
_entry.id   AF-A0A9P0JAL9-F1
#
_cell.length_a   1.000
_cell.length_b   1.000
_cell.length_c   1.000
_cell.angle_alpha   90.00
_cell.angle_beta   90.00
_cell.angle_gamma   90.00
#
_symmetry.space_group_name_H-M   'P 1'
#
loop_
_entity.id
_entity.type
_entity.pdbx_description
1 polymer ?
#
loop_
_entity_poly.entity_id
_entity_poly.type
_entity_poly.pdbx_seq_one_letter_code
_entity_poly.pdbx_strand_id
1 'polypeptide(L)'
;MHLLWELVLTTEPIVVMASSPTYSSQVVQALVSLIVPLAYYGDYRPYFTIHDNEFKEYMSKTLNPPPIILGVTNPYFTKTLQHWPHIVRVTDTLKKDTTNKSKVRKGSNLKILDAKPGVYTEYKPFLYKDKSIVKKLLRGMQTKRPEEVQSALLRRHFLELTQSFMIPLERYMSSLMPLQRNISPFKAAPKPWPFNPDNFLASLEYAGPQLTCGIKGDWKGLYKQFFRSPNFNGWYNIRYKGMMMKLQILQIEALSSVDINNWLEGKQEVEIVDMILKIRQKLDECESKGYQINKRIKDQLKVKMDDIICSLPDDLKNVLSNKKLSSR
;
A
#
# COMPACT_ATOMS: atom_id res chain seq x y z
N MET A 1 10.23 -16.92 9.12
CA MET A 1 9.92 -16.54 7.73
C MET A 1 8.45 -16.17 7.60
N HIS A 2 7.48 -17.08 7.54
CA HIS A 2 6.04 -16.70 7.48
C HIS A 2 5.60 -15.77 8.61
N LEU A 3 6.03 -16.05 9.84
CA LEU A 3 5.82 -15.14 10.98
C LEU A 3 6.36 -13.73 10.70
N LEU A 4 7.58 -13.61 10.16
CA LEU A 4 8.18 -12.30 9.86
C LEU A 4 7.41 -11.58 8.75
N TRP A 5 6.93 -12.31 7.76
CA TRP A 5 6.07 -11.76 6.72
C TRP A 5 4.76 -11.23 7.31
N GLU A 6 4.11 -11.95 8.24
CA GLU A 6 2.90 -11.45 8.92
C GLU A 6 3.19 -10.18 9.74
N LEU A 7 4.27 -10.17 10.55
CA LEU A 7 4.65 -9.00 11.32
C LEU A 7 4.91 -7.77 10.44
N VAL A 8 5.61 -7.94 9.30
CA VAL A 8 5.85 -6.84 8.36
C VAL A 8 4.57 -6.43 7.65
N LEU A 9 3.73 -7.39 7.25
CA LEU A 9 2.46 -7.12 6.58
C LEU A 9 1.53 -6.28 7.46
N THR A 10 1.48 -6.56 8.76
CA THR A 10 0.65 -5.83 9.73
C THR A 10 1.39 -4.68 10.42
N THR A 11 2.59 -4.33 9.94
CA THR A 11 3.45 -3.26 10.48
C THR A 11 3.64 -3.33 11.99
N GLU A 12 3.88 -4.52 12.52
CA GLU A 12 4.16 -4.67 13.95
C GLU A 12 5.53 -4.04 14.29
N PRO A 13 5.71 -3.53 15.51
CA PRO A 13 7.00 -2.97 15.95
C PRO A 13 8.07 -4.05 16.03
N ILE A 14 9.17 -3.92 15.28
CA ILE A 14 10.26 -4.90 15.23
C ILE A 14 11.60 -4.24 15.52
N VAL A 15 12.38 -4.83 16.44
CA VAL A 15 13.79 -4.46 16.64
C VAL A 15 14.68 -5.53 16.01
N VAL A 16 15.50 -5.14 15.04
CA VAL A 16 16.56 -5.96 14.46
C VAL A 16 17.86 -5.67 15.18
N MET A 17 18.42 -6.65 15.86
CA MET A 17 19.72 -6.57 16.53
C MET A 17 20.75 -7.36 15.72
N ALA A 18 21.73 -6.65 15.14
CA ALA A 18 22.77 -7.22 14.29
C ALA A 18 24.18 -6.96 14.83
N SER A 19 25.20 -7.63 14.28
CA SER A 19 26.60 -7.43 14.68
C SER A 19 27.28 -6.21 14.04
N SER A 20 26.72 -5.66 12.95
CA SER A 20 27.27 -4.51 12.25
C SER A 20 26.18 -3.64 11.61
N PRO A 21 26.43 -2.33 11.40
CA PRO A 21 25.43 -1.43 10.81
C PRO A 21 25.00 -1.87 9.41
N THR A 22 25.95 -2.34 8.61
CA THR A 22 25.69 -2.89 7.27
C THR A 22 24.72 -4.07 7.34
N TYR A 23 24.97 -5.01 8.25
CA TYR A 23 24.14 -6.20 8.37
C TYR A 23 22.75 -5.88 8.95
N SER A 24 22.67 -4.95 9.90
CA SER A 24 21.41 -4.37 10.38
C SER A 24 20.57 -3.86 9.21
N SER A 25 21.16 -2.96 8.41
CA SER A 25 20.48 -2.33 7.27
C SER A 25 20.00 -3.35 6.24
N GLN A 26 20.83 -4.36 5.93
CA GLN A 26 20.46 -5.43 5.01
C GLN A 26 19.29 -6.26 5.53
N VAL A 27 19.27 -6.61 6.81
CA VAL A 27 18.17 -7.38 7.42
C VAL A 27 16.88 -6.57 7.45
N VAL A 28 16.92 -5.30 7.84
CA VAL A 28 15.75 -4.41 7.81
C VAL A 28 15.19 -4.32 6.39
N GLN A 29 16.06 -4.11 5.39
CA GLN A 29 15.64 -4.06 4.00
C GLN A 29 15.05 -5.39 3.50
N ALA A 30 15.63 -6.51 3.92
CA ALA A 30 15.12 -7.84 3.61
C ALA A 30 13.71 -8.04 4.20
N LEU A 31 13.48 -7.62 5.45
CA LEU A 31 12.17 -7.67 6.10
C LEU A 31 11.13 -6.87 5.32
N VAL A 32 11.40 -5.60 5.01
CA VAL A 32 10.50 -4.73 4.23
C VAL A 32 10.20 -5.35 2.87
N SER A 33 11.18 -5.98 2.22
CA SER A 33 11.01 -6.64 0.92
C SER A 33 10.15 -7.91 0.97
N LEU A 34 9.85 -8.47 2.15
CA LEU A 34 9.05 -9.69 2.26
C LEU A 34 7.64 -9.53 1.70
N ILE A 35 7.08 -8.32 1.73
CA ILE A 35 5.68 -8.08 1.33
C ILE A 35 5.55 -7.58 -0.11
N VAL A 36 6.62 -7.57 -0.90
CA VAL A 36 6.53 -7.22 -2.33
C VAL A 36 5.49 -8.13 -3.02
N PRO A 37 4.58 -7.62 -3.87
CA PRO A 37 4.57 -6.28 -4.48
C PRO A 37 3.81 -5.20 -3.69
N LEU A 38 3.30 -5.51 -2.49
CA LEU A 38 2.72 -4.50 -1.62
C LEU A 38 3.85 -3.57 -1.14
N ALA A 39 3.67 -2.27 -1.34
CA ALA A 39 4.58 -1.27 -0.79
C ALA A 39 4.42 -1.21 0.73
N TYR A 40 5.54 -1.09 1.44
CA TYR A 40 5.55 -0.91 2.88
C TYR A 40 5.33 0.56 3.22
N TYR A 41 4.32 0.85 4.03
CA TYR A 41 3.94 2.20 4.49
C TYR A 41 4.17 2.41 5.99
N GLY A 42 4.75 1.43 6.69
CA GLY A 42 5.28 1.65 8.03
C GLY A 42 6.60 2.42 8.00
N ASP A 43 7.01 2.98 9.13
CA ASP A 43 8.35 3.55 9.25
C ASP A 43 9.38 2.42 9.40
N TYR A 44 10.60 2.66 8.94
CA TYR A 44 11.73 1.78 9.20
C TYR A 44 13.04 2.57 9.20
N ARG A 45 13.91 2.23 10.15
CA ARG A 45 15.27 2.79 10.25
C ARG A 45 16.25 1.63 10.05
N PRO A 46 16.88 1.50 8.86
CA PRO A 46 17.85 0.43 8.59
C PRO A 46 18.97 0.35 9.63
N TYR A 47 19.39 1.52 10.12
CA TYR A 47 20.30 1.65 11.24
C TYR A 47 19.93 2.86 12.10
N PHE A 48 19.77 2.63 13.40
CA PHE A 48 19.37 3.59 14.41
C PHE A 48 20.44 3.68 15.51
N THR A 49 20.71 4.90 15.96
CA THR A 49 21.81 5.25 16.85
C THR A 49 21.33 6.03 18.06
N ILE A 50 22.22 6.19 19.04
CA ILE A 50 21.95 6.99 20.24
C ILE A 50 21.93 8.50 19.97
N HIS A 51 22.40 8.91 18.79
CA HIS A 51 22.51 10.32 18.38
C HIS A 51 21.30 10.78 17.56
N ASP A 52 20.39 9.87 17.21
CA ASP A 52 19.15 10.23 16.53
C ASP A 52 18.23 11.04 17.45
N ASN A 53 17.59 12.06 16.91
CA ASN A 53 16.75 12.98 17.68
C ASN A 53 15.57 12.25 18.36
N GLU A 54 15.05 11.21 17.71
CA GLU A 54 13.93 10.40 18.16
C GLU A 54 14.35 9.31 19.18
N PHE A 55 15.62 9.23 19.55
CA PHE A 55 16.13 8.23 20.50
C PHE A 55 15.32 8.20 21.79
N LYS A 56 15.10 9.35 22.43
CA LYS A 56 14.35 9.40 23.70
C LYS A 56 12.92 8.88 23.58
N GLU A 57 12.29 9.07 22.42
CA GLU A 57 10.92 8.62 22.16
C GLU A 57 10.86 7.09 22.07
N TYR A 58 11.75 6.48 21.29
CA TYR A 58 11.76 5.03 21.08
C TYR A 58 12.32 4.23 22.26
N MET A 59 13.15 4.85 23.10
CA MET A 59 13.66 4.22 24.32
C MET A 59 12.68 4.33 25.50
N SER A 60 11.64 5.16 25.39
CA SER A 60 10.63 5.30 26.44
C SER A 60 9.85 4.00 26.60
N LYS A 61 9.57 3.59 27.85
CA LYS A 61 8.75 2.41 28.15
C LYS A 61 7.26 2.71 27.94
N THR A 62 6.90 3.21 26.76
CA THR A 62 5.50 3.40 26.39
C THR A 62 4.84 2.03 26.28
N LEU A 63 3.56 1.97 26.65
CA LEU A 63 2.80 0.71 26.65
C LEU A 63 2.66 0.13 25.23
N ASN A 64 2.71 1.00 24.21
CA ASN A 64 2.56 0.65 22.80
C ASN A 64 3.68 1.30 21.98
N PRO A 65 4.72 0.54 21.57
CA PRO A 65 5.74 1.07 20.67
C PRO A 65 5.14 1.40 19.29
N PRO A 66 5.67 2.41 18.59
CA PRO A 66 5.17 2.79 17.27
C PRO A 66 5.39 1.67 16.24
N PRO A 67 4.58 1.62 15.15
CA PRO A 67 4.69 0.61 14.09
C PRO A 67 5.93 0.86 13.21
N ILE A 68 7.11 0.55 13.76
CA ILE A 68 8.42 0.81 13.15
C ILE A 68 9.33 -0.42 13.20
N ILE A 69 10.15 -0.57 12.15
CA ILE A 69 11.26 -1.54 12.14
C ILE A 69 12.57 -0.79 12.44
N LEU A 70 13.19 -1.08 13.58
CA LEU A 70 14.45 -0.45 14.01
C LEU A 70 15.62 -1.41 13.89
N GLY A 71 16.62 -1.05 13.09
CA GLY A 71 17.89 -1.76 13.03
C GLY A 71 18.93 -1.18 14.00
N VAL A 72 19.53 -2.02 14.85
CA VAL A 72 20.51 -1.62 15.86
C VAL A 72 21.63 -2.64 15.97
N THR A 73 22.79 -2.22 16.50
CA THR A 73 23.97 -3.09 16.64
C THR A 73 24.52 -3.21 18.06
N ASN A 74 24.21 -2.23 18.92
CA ASN A 74 24.88 -2.05 20.20
C ASN A 74 24.24 -2.91 21.32
N PRO A 75 25.04 -3.61 22.17
CA PRO A 75 24.57 -4.23 23.41
C PRO A 75 23.80 -3.30 24.36
N TYR A 76 23.98 -1.98 24.25
CA TYR A 76 23.15 -1.00 24.95
C TYR A 76 21.66 -1.16 24.59
N PHE A 77 21.33 -1.22 23.29
CA PHE A 77 19.94 -1.38 22.82
C PHE A 77 19.34 -2.72 23.24
N THR A 78 20.16 -3.73 23.46
CA THR A 78 19.72 -5.03 23.99
C THR A 78 19.04 -4.89 25.35
N LYS A 79 19.58 -4.06 26.25
CA LYS A 79 18.96 -3.81 27.56
C LYS A 79 17.73 -2.93 27.44
N THR A 80 17.86 -1.86 26.68
CA THR A 80 16.85 -0.81 26.71
C THR A 80 15.61 -1.16 25.88
N LEU A 81 15.77 -1.89 24.76
CA LEU A 81 14.65 -2.35 23.91
C LEU A 81 14.17 -3.76 24.25
N GLN A 82 14.57 -4.35 25.38
CA GLN A 82 14.18 -5.71 25.76
C GLN A 82 12.67 -5.91 25.94
N HIS A 83 11.94 -4.80 26.18
CA HIS A 83 10.51 -4.77 26.38
C HIS A 83 9.71 -4.72 25.07
N TRP A 84 10.39 -4.58 23.92
CA TRP A 84 9.73 -4.52 22.63
C TRP A 84 9.09 -5.85 22.26
N PRO A 85 7.93 -5.84 21.59
CA PRO A 85 7.13 -7.04 21.38
C PRO A 85 7.83 -8.06 20.47
N HIS A 86 8.64 -7.58 19.51
CA HIS A 86 9.31 -8.44 18.53
C HIS A 86 10.78 -8.05 18.37
N ILE A 87 11.67 -9.00 18.65
CA ILE A 87 13.11 -8.82 18.53
C ILE A 87 13.68 -9.90 17.60
N VAL A 88 14.38 -9.46 16.56
CA VAL A 88 15.08 -10.30 15.60
C VAL A 88 16.58 -10.16 15.85
N ARG A 89 17.21 -11.19 16.42
CA ARG A 89 18.66 -11.23 16.64
C ARG A 89 19.34 -11.99 15.54
N VAL A 90 20.24 -11.32 14.83
CA VAL A 90 21.02 -11.90 13.74
C VAL A 90 22.50 -11.68 14.03
N THR A 91 23.32 -12.70 13.79
CA THR A 91 24.78 -12.63 13.95
C THR A 91 25.44 -12.95 12.64
N ASP A 92 26.58 -12.32 12.37
CA ASP A 92 27.38 -12.61 11.19
C ASP A 92 27.78 -14.09 11.14
N THR A 93 27.34 -14.80 10.10
CA THR A 93 27.49 -16.25 9.93
C THR A 93 28.85 -16.68 9.38
N LEU A 94 29.85 -15.79 9.36
CA LEU A 94 31.22 -16.14 8.99
C LEU A 94 31.90 -17.12 9.95
N LYS A 95 31.36 -17.34 11.15
CA LYS A 95 31.77 -18.45 12.02
C LYS A 95 30.89 -19.67 11.74
N LYS A 96 31.41 -20.57 10.91
CA LYS A 96 30.92 -21.94 10.71
C LYS A 96 30.71 -22.61 12.07
N ASP A 97 29.46 -22.64 12.54
CA ASP A 97 29.01 -23.68 13.46
C ASP A 97 27.61 -24.16 13.04
N THR A 98 27.67 -25.27 12.31
CA THR A 98 26.75 -26.40 12.29
C THR A 98 25.41 -26.20 13.00
N THR A 99 24.34 -26.19 12.20
CA THR A 99 22.99 -26.72 12.55
C THR A 99 22.34 -26.25 13.85
N ASN A 100 22.57 -25.01 14.30
CA ASN A 100 21.73 -24.44 15.35
C ASN A 100 20.38 -24.00 14.79
N LYS A 101 19.37 -24.86 14.95
CA LYS A 101 17.95 -24.55 14.71
C LYS A 101 17.62 -23.20 15.33
N SER A 102 17.38 -22.17 14.53
CA SER A 102 16.85 -20.89 15.02
C SER A 102 15.48 -21.14 15.66
N LYS A 103 15.43 -21.11 16.99
CA LYS A 103 14.21 -21.39 17.76
C LYS A 103 13.44 -20.09 17.94
N VAL A 104 12.17 -20.08 17.54
CA VAL A 104 11.21 -19.07 18.01
C VAL A 104 10.96 -19.34 19.50
N ARG A 105 11.23 -18.35 20.36
CA ARG A 105 11.06 -18.48 21.82
C ARG A 105 9.92 -17.58 22.29
N LYS A 106 8.94 -18.15 22.99
CA LYS A 106 7.85 -17.44 23.67
C LYS A 106 8.34 -16.97 25.04
N GLY A 107 8.07 -15.73 25.41
CA GLY A 107 8.58 -15.09 26.62
C GLY A 107 7.84 -15.49 27.89
N SER A 108 8.60 -15.84 28.93
CA SER A 108 8.42 -15.24 30.26
C SER A 108 9.84 -15.08 30.81
N ASN A 109 10.25 -13.83 31.08
CA ASN A 109 11.57 -13.42 31.59
C ASN A 109 12.79 -13.91 30.77
N LEU A 110 12.85 -13.54 29.49
CA LEU A 110 14.06 -13.72 28.69
C LEU A 110 15.16 -12.77 29.22
N LYS A 111 16.22 -13.32 29.81
CA LYS A 111 17.51 -12.63 29.95
C LYS A 111 18.09 -12.45 28.54
N ILE A 112 17.63 -11.41 27.84
CA ILE A 112 17.90 -11.13 26.41
C ILE A 112 19.39 -10.81 26.15
N LEU A 113 20.16 -10.51 27.21
CA LEU A 113 21.59 -10.21 27.15
C LEU A 113 22.45 -11.37 26.61
N ASP A 114 22.10 -12.63 26.92
CA ASP A 114 22.84 -13.84 26.48
C ASP A 114 22.13 -14.60 25.35
N ALA A 115 21.21 -13.92 24.65
CA ALA A 115 20.29 -14.56 23.74
C ALA A 115 20.95 -14.92 22.39
N LYS A 116 20.92 -16.22 22.07
CA LYS A 116 21.34 -16.80 20.78
C LYS A 116 20.62 -16.14 19.59
N PRO A 117 21.17 -16.21 18.37
CA PRO A 117 20.48 -15.74 17.16
C PRO A 117 19.09 -16.38 17.02
N GLY A 118 18.08 -15.58 16.65
CA GLY A 118 16.70 -16.04 16.57
C GLY A 118 15.66 -14.91 16.63
N VAL A 119 14.39 -15.31 16.54
CA VAL A 119 13.24 -14.40 16.63
C VAL A 119 12.56 -14.61 17.99
N TYR A 120 12.41 -13.52 18.73
CA TYR A 120 11.82 -13.46 20.07
C TYR A 120 10.52 -12.68 19.99
N THR A 121 9.41 -13.36 20.24
CA THR A 121 8.07 -12.80 20.07
C THR A 121 7.04 -13.68 20.77
N GLU A 122 6.00 -13.05 21.30
CA GLU A 122 4.80 -13.73 21.80
C GLU A 122 3.67 -13.80 20.77
N TYR A 123 3.89 -13.19 19.60
CA TYR A 123 2.96 -13.18 18.48
C TYR A 123 2.60 -14.60 18.05
N LYS A 124 1.30 -14.83 17.87
CA LYS A 124 0.75 -16.08 17.36
C LYS A 124 0.42 -15.87 15.89
N PRO A 125 1.15 -16.52 14.96
CA PRO A 125 0.85 -16.40 13.54
C PRO A 125 -0.56 -16.87 13.21
N PHE A 126 -1.21 -16.15 12.31
CA PHE A 126 -2.51 -16.50 11.76
C PHE A 126 -2.38 -17.63 10.74
N LEU A 127 -1.31 -17.64 9.94
CA LEU A 127 -1.11 -18.63 8.90
C LEU A 127 -0.16 -19.73 9.34
N TYR A 128 -0.41 -20.93 8.84
CA TYR A 128 0.48 -22.06 9.06
C TYR A 128 1.73 -21.94 8.20
N LYS A 129 2.86 -22.37 8.76
CA LYS A 129 4.12 -22.47 8.02
C LYS A 129 3.96 -23.44 6.85
N ASP A 130 4.31 -22.99 5.65
CA ASP A 130 4.52 -23.92 4.55
C ASP A 130 5.77 -24.78 4.83
N LYS A 131 5.56 -26.09 5.06
CA LYS A 131 6.64 -27.04 5.32
C LYS A 131 7.43 -27.35 4.04
N SER A 132 6.84 -27.17 2.86
CA SER A 132 7.45 -27.51 1.58
C SER A 132 8.60 -26.57 1.26
N ILE A 133 8.39 -25.26 1.37
CA ILE A 133 9.41 -24.24 1.14
C ILE A 133 10.56 -24.37 2.14
N VAL A 134 10.25 -24.65 3.41
CA VAL A 134 11.26 -24.86 4.46
C VAL A 134 12.14 -26.06 4.13
N LYS A 135 11.55 -27.19 3.70
CA LYS A 135 12.32 -28.37 3.26
C LYS A 135 13.18 -28.06 2.02
N LYS A 136 12.65 -27.33 1.04
CA LYS A 136 13.38 -26.94 -0.19
C LYS A 136 14.60 -26.06 0.12
N LEU A 137 14.47 -25.13 1.06
CA LEU A 137 15.56 -24.25 1.50
C LEU A 137 16.62 -25.03 2.29
N LEU A 138 16.20 -25.85 3.25
CA LEU A 138 17.11 -26.69 4.04
C LEU A 138 17.90 -27.64 3.14
N ARG A 139 17.25 -28.26 2.15
CA ARG A 139 17.93 -29.10 1.15
C ARG A 139 18.93 -28.28 0.33
N GLY A 140 18.56 -27.07 -0.08
CA GLY A 140 19.47 -26.16 -0.79
C GLY A 140 20.73 -25.81 0.01
N MET A 141 20.60 -25.64 1.32
CA MET A 141 21.75 -25.40 2.22
C MET A 141 22.64 -26.65 2.30
N GLN A 142 22.05 -27.84 2.41
CA GLN A 142 22.79 -29.11 2.43
C GLN A 142 23.54 -29.35 1.11
N THR A 143 22.94 -29.01 -0.02
CA THR A 143 23.55 -29.17 -1.35
C THR A 143 24.46 -28.01 -1.75
N LYS A 144 24.80 -27.09 -0.83
CA LYS A 144 25.62 -25.88 -1.10
C LYS A 144 25.14 -25.08 -2.33
N ARG A 145 23.82 -24.96 -2.50
CA ARG A 145 23.23 -24.16 -3.57
C ARG A 145 23.67 -22.69 -3.40
N PRO A 146 23.99 -21.97 -4.50
CA PRO A 146 24.32 -20.54 -4.42
C PRO A 146 23.25 -19.73 -3.70
N GLU A 147 23.68 -18.72 -2.94
CA GLU A 147 22.82 -17.91 -2.09
C GLU A 147 21.81 -17.10 -2.89
N GLU A 148 22.14 -16.72 -4.12
CA GLU A 148 21.29 -15.99 -5.06
C GLU A 148 20.06 -16.82 -5.42
N VAL A 149 20.24 -18.13 -5.62
CA VAL A 149 19.15 -19.04 -5.96
C VAL A 149 18.25 -19.29 -4.75
N GLN A 150 18.83 -19.41 -3.56
CA GLN A 150 18.06 -19.51 -2.31
C GLN A 150 17.24 -18.24 -2.06
N SER A 151 17.84 -17.08 -2.30
CA SER A 151 17.21 -15.77 -2.19
C SER A 151 16.10 -15.59 -3.23
N ALA A 152 16.31 -15.98 -4.49
CA ALA A 152 15.31 -15.90 -5.54
C ALA A 152 14.09 -16.81 -5.24
N LEU A 153 14.34 -18.02 -4.74
CA LEU A 153 13.28 -18.95 -4.33
C LEU A 153 12.45 -18.39 -3.17
N LEU A 154 13.10 -17.74 -2.20
CA LEU A 154 12.42 -17.08 -1.09
C LEU A 154 11.58 -15.88 -1.55
N ARG A 155 12.16 -15.01 -2.39
CA ARG A 155 11.46 -13.84 -2.95
C ARG A 155 10.24 -14.26 -3.75
N ARG A 156 10.37 -15.29 -4.60
CA ARG A 156 9.25 -15.82 -5.38
C ARG A 156 8.12 -16.34 -4.48
N HIS A 157 8.46 -17.10 -3.44
CA HIS A 157 7.46 -17.63 -2.50
C HIS A 157 6.66 -16.52 -1.83
N PHE A 158 7.34 -15.48 -1.34
CA PHE A 158 6.66 -14.37 -0.67
C PHE A 158 5.96 -13.40 -1.63
N LEU A 159 6.43 -13.28 -2.87
CA LEU A 159 5.72 -12.59 -3.94
C LEU A 159 4.36 -13.24 -4.20
N GLU A 160 4.35 -14.55 -4.43
CA GLU A 160 3.13 -15.34 -4.70
C GLU A 160 2.17 -15.32 -3.50
N LEU A 161 2.72 -15.39 -2.27
CA LEU A 161 1.93 -15.29 -1.05
C LEU A 161 1.28 -13.91 -0.89
N THR A 162 2.05 -12.83 -1.09
CA THR A 162 1.53 -11.47 -0.96
C THR A 162 0.51 -11.16 -2.06
N GLN A 163 0.75 -11.60 -3.29
CA GLN A 163 -0.25 -11.49 -4.36
C GLN A 163 -1.54 -12.23 -3.99
N SER A 164 -1.44 -13.46 -3.49
CA SER A 164 -2.62 -14.22 -3.04
C SER A 164 -3.41 -13.51 -1.93
N PHE A 165 -2.71 -12.86 -1.01
CA PHE A 165 -3.32 -12.03 0.02
C PHE A 165 -3.98 -10.75 -0.56
N MET A 166 -3.38 -10.12 -1.57
CA MET A 166 -3.91 -8.87 -2.13
C MET A 166 -5.04 -9.08 -3.14
N ILE A 167 -5.08 -10.18 -3.88
CA ILE A 167 -6.08 -10.42 -4.95
C ILE A 167 -7.53 -10.21 -4.48
N PRO A 168 -7.99 -10.75 -3.33
CA PRO A 168 -9.34 -10.51 -2.85
C PRO A 168 -9.63 -9.03 -2.58
N LEU A 169 -8.66 -8.30 -2.01
CA LEU A 169 -8.79 -6.86 -1.74
C LEU A 169 -8.93 -6.06 -3.04
N GLU A 170 -8.13 -6.39 -4.04
CA GLU A 170 -8.19 -5.77 -5.37
C GLU A 170 -9.55 -6.00 -6.05
N ARG A 171 -10.06 -7.23 -5.98
CA ARG A 171 -11.38 -7.59 -6.51
C ARG A 171 -12.49 -6.83 -5.80
N TYR A 172 -12.43 -6.75 -4.47
CA TYR A 172 -13.42 -5.99 -3.69
C TYR A 172 -13.34 -4.48 -3.97
N MET A 173 -12.14 -3.90 -4.05
CA MET A 173 -11.98 -2.50 -4.47
C MET A 173 -12.58 -2.25 -5.86
N SER A 174 -12.41 -3.18 -6.78
CA SER A 174 -12.99 -3.07 -8.13
C SER A 174 -14.52 -3.10 -8.11
N SER A 175 -15.16 -3.84 -7.19
CA SER A 175 -16.62 -3.87 -7.09
C SER A 175 -17.20 -2.59 -6.47
N LEU A 176 -16.38 -1.78 -5.78
CA LEU A 176 -16.78 -0.47 -5.28
C LEU A 176 -16.83 0.61 -6.37
N MET A 177 -16.42 0.30 -7.61
CA MET A 177 -16.55 1.21 -8.75
C MET A 177 -18.03 1.38 -9.17
N PRO A 178 -18.53 2.62 -9.31
CA PRO A 178 -19.79 2.89 -9.97
C PRO A 178 -19.82 2.35 -11.41
N LEU A 179 -20.98 1.87 -11.86
CA LEU A 179 -21.18 1.46 -13.25
C LEU A 179 -21.05 2.66 -14.18
N GLN A 180 -20.44 2.47 -15.37
CA GLN A 180 -20.26 3.53 -16.35
C GLN A 180 -21.58 4.20 -16.77
N ARG A 181 -22.66 3.42 -16.89
CA ARG A 181 -24.01 3.94 -17.21
C ARG A 181 -24.55 4.95 -16.16
N ASN A 182 -24.03 4.92 -14.94
CA ASN A 182 -24.43 5.83 -13.88
C ASN A 182 -23.59 7.13 -13.86
N ILE A 183 -22.57 7.23 -14.72
CA ILE A 183 -21.72 8.42 -14.83
C ILE A 183 -22.44 9.42 -15.74
N SER A 184 -23.03 10.44 -15.13
CA SER A 184 -23.67 11.52 -15.87
C SER A 184 -22.62 12.51 -16.39
N PRO A 185 -22.67 12.89 -17.67
CA PRO A 185 -21.76 13.88 -18.24
C PRO A 185 -21.80 15.21 -17.47
N PHE A 186 -23.00 15.70 -17.17
CA PHE A 186 -23.20 17.06 -16.65
C PHE A 186 -23.27 17.18 -15.12
N LYS A 187 -23.31 16.07 -14.38
CA LYS A 187 -23.31 16.07 -12.89
C LYS A 187 -21.90 15.90 -12.34
N ALA A 188 -21.68 16.02 -11.04
CA ALA A 188 -20.38 15.69 -10.45
C ALA A 188 -20.03 14.20 -10.69
N ALA A 189 -18.74 13.88 -10.89
CA ALA A 189 -18.29 12.50 -10.99
C ALA A 189 -18.74 11.73 -9.73
N PRO A 190 -19.33 10.53 -9.88
CA PRO A 190 -19.73 9.75 -8.73
C PRO A 190 -18.49 9.40 -7.89
N LYS A 191 -18.69 9.25 -6.59
CA LYS A 191 -17.65 8.76 -5.68
C LYS A 191 -17.68 7.22 -5.67
N PRO A 192 -16.53 6.54 -5.49
CA PRO A 192 -16.50 5.13 -5.17
C PRO A 192 -17.35 4.83 -3.92
N TRP A 193 -17.93 3.64 -3.88
CA TRP A 193 -18.59 3.17 -2.66
C TRP A 193 -17.56 3.03 -1.53
N PRO A 194 -17.93 3.35 -0.28
CA PRO A 194 -17.01 3.25 0.85
C PRO A 194 -16.61 1.79 1.08
N PHE A 195 -15.34 1.58 1.44
CA PHE A 195 -14.86 0.24 1.81
C PHE A 195 -15.49 -0.20 3.14
N ASN A 196 -16.17 -1.34 3.13
CA ASN A 196 -16.73 -1.94 4.34
C ASN A 196 -15.96 -3.23 4.70
N PRO A 197 -15.22 -3.26 5.82
CA PRO A 197 -14.46 -4.43 6.25
C PRO A 197 -15.31 -5.69 6.45
N ASP A 198 -16.53 -5.58 6.96
CA ASP A 198 -17.38 -6.73 7.27
C ASP A 198 -17.90 -7.38 5.98
N ASN A 199 -18.32 -6.56 5.01
CA ASN A 199 -18.72 -7.05 3.68
C ASN A 199 -17.55 -7.72 2.95
N PHE A 200 -16.35 -7.14 3.05
CA PHE A 200 -15.15 -7.78 2.52
C PHE A 200 -14.88 -9.13 3.19
N LEU A 201 -14.93 -9.20 4.52
CA LEU A 201 -14.67 -10.44 5.27
C LEU A 201 -15.70 -11.53 4.98
N ALA A 202 -16.96 -11.16 4.74
CA ALA A 202 -17.99 -12.09 4.26
C ALA A 202 -17.65 -12.63 2.87
N SER A 203 -17.09 -11.80 1.98
CA SER A 203 -16.72 -12.21 0.63
C SER A 203 -15.60 -13.25 0.56
N LEU A 204 -14.79 -13.36 1.63
CA LEU A 204 -13.66 -14.29 1.68
C LEU A 204 -14.07 -15.76 1.64
N GLU A 205 -15.33 -16.10 1.93
CA GLU A 205 -15.80 -17.50 1.89
C GLU A 205 -15.78 -18.06 0.47
N TYR A 206 -16.16 -17.23 -0.51
CA TYR A 206 -16.23 -17.62 -1.92
C TYR A 206 -15.12 -16.99 -2.79
N ALA A 207 -14.48 -15.91 -2.34
CA ALA A 207 -13.47 -15.17 -3.11
C ALA A 207 -12.15 -14.94 -2.36
N GLY A 208 -11.83 -15.76 -1.35
CA GLY A 208 -10.64 -15.57 -0.52
C GLY A 208 -9.32 -16.11 -1.09
N PRO A 209 -8.19 -15.89 -0.37
CA PRO A 209 -6.85 -16.31 -0.77
C PRO A 209 -6.68 -17.81 -0.99
N GLN A 210 -7.57 -18.64 -0.41
CA GLN A 210 -7.56 -20.09 -0.59
C GLN A 210 -7.72 -20.52 -2.05
N LEU A 211 -8.21 -19.65 -2.94
CA LEU A 211 -8.33 -19.91 -4.36
C LEU A 211 -6.99 -19.86 -5.10
N THR A 212 -6.01 -19.13 -4.58
CA THR A 212 -4.71 -18.91 -5.23
C THR A 212 -3.53 -19.40 -4.38
N CYS A 213 -3.76 -19.71 -3.10
CA CYS A 213 -2.74 -20.15 -2.17
C CYS A 213 -3.17 -21.41 -1.40
N GLY A 214 -2.28 -22.39 -1.31
CA GLY A 214 -2.48 -23.61 -0.52
C GLY A 214 -2.21 -23.45 0.99
N ILE A 215 -1.81 -22.25 1.45
CA ILE A 215 -1.52 -22.02 2.86
C ILE A 215 -2.84 -21.91 3.64
N LYS A 216 -2.94 -22.72 4.69
CA LYS A 216 -4.08 -22.77 5.61
C LYS A 216 -3.80 -21.90 6.83
N GLY A 217 -4.85 -21.42 7.48
CA GLY A 217 -4.79 -20.59 8.68
C GLY A 217 -5.98 -19.67 8.79
N ASP A 218 -5.91 -18.74 9.74
CA ASP A 218 -6.95 -17.73 9.96
C ASP A 218 -6.72 -16.49 9.10
N TRP A 219 -7.09 -16.59 7.82
CA TRP A 219 -7.04 -15.45 6.89
C TRP A 219 -7.92 -14.29 7.34
N LYS A 220 -9.12 -14.56 7.89
CA LYS A 220 -10.05 -13.51 8.36
C LYS A 220 -9.42 -12.70 9.49
N GLY A 221 -8.77 -13.35 10.45
CA GLY A 221 -8.02 -12.70 11.52
C GLY A 221 -6.86 -11.83 11.01
N LEU A 222 -6.10 -12.35 10.03
CA LEU A 222 -4.99 -11.61 9.42
C LEU A 222 -5.48 -10.33 8.72
N TYR A 223 -6.58 -10.39 7.96
CA TYR A 223 -7.15 -9.18 7.34
C TYR A 223 -7.64 -8.16 8.37
N LYS A 224 -8.29 -8.61 9.45
CA LYS A 224 -8.72 -7.71 10.54
C LYS A 224 -7.54 -6.95 11.15
N GLN A 225 -6.40 -7.63 11.34
CA GLN A 225 -5.18 -6.96 11.81
C GLN A 225 -4.60 -6.03 10.74
N PHE A 226 -4.57 -6.47 9.47
CA PHE A 226 -4.07 -5.66 8.36
C PHE A 226 -4.85 -4.34 8.19
N PHE A 227 -6.16 -4.34 8.36
CA PHE A 227 -6.97 -3.11 8.25
C PHE A 227 -6.63 -2.04 9.27
N ARG A 228 -5.98 -2.41 10.36
CA ARG A 228 -5.50 -1.47 11.39
C ARG A 228 -4.08 -0.97 11.13
N SER A 229 -3.41 -1.51 10.11
CA SER A 229 -2.01 -1.22 9.81
C SER A 229 -1.83 0.00 8.88
N PRO A 230 -0.74 0.78 9.05
CA PRO A 230 -0.27 1.74 8.05
C PRO A 230 -0.20 1.20 6.62
N ASN A 231 0.18 -0.07 6.42
CA ASN A 231 0.23 -0.69 5.09
C ASN A 231 -1.12 -0.67 4.38
N PHE A 232 -2.20 -1.01 5.09
CA PHE A 232 -3.54 -0.93 4.52
C PHE A 232 -3.93 0.51 4.22
N ASN A 233 -3.70 1.45 5.14
CA ASN A 233 -4.06 2.85 4.94
C ASN A 233 -3.36 3.44 3.70
N GLY A 234 -2.05 3.22 3.57
CA GLY A 234 -1.27 3.69 2.43
C GLY A 234 -1.75 3.08 1.10
N TRP A 235 -1.94 1.77 1.07
CA TRP A 235 -2.48 1.07 -0.11
C TRP A 235 -3.89 1.57 -0.46
N TYR A 236 -4.80 1.64 0.51
CA TYR A 236 -6.19 2.05 0.31
C TYR A 236 -6.28 3.46 -0.25
N ASN A 237 -5.54 4.41 0.34
CA ASN A 237 -5.56 5.81 -0.11
C ASN A 237 -5.09 5.95 -1.56
N ILE A 238 -4.06 5.21 -1.96
CA ILE A 238 -3.57 5.22 -3.35
C ILE A 238 -4.62 4.61 -4.29
N ARG A 239 -5.23 3.49 -3.91
CA ARG A 239 -6.25 2.84 -4.74
C ARG A 239 -7.52 3.68 -4.85
N TYR A 240 -8.00 4.24 -3.75
CA TYR A 240 -9.15 5.12 -3.72
C TYR A 240 -8.89 6.39 -4.55
N LYS A 241 -7.71 7.00 -4.42
CA LYS A 241 -7.31 8.15 -5.26
C LYS A 241 -7.31 7.74 -6.74
N GLY A 242 -6.71 6.62 -7.10
CA GLY A 242 -6.72 6.11 -8.47
C GLY A 242 -8.12 5.86 -9.04
N MET A 243 -9.04 5.33 -8.24
CA MET A 243 -10.45 5.15 -8.62
C MET A 243 -11.15 6.48 -8.85
N MET A 244 -10.97 7.46 -7.95
CA MET A 244 -11.50 8.81 -8.11
C MET A 244 -11.00 9.46 -9.41
N MET A 245 -9.70 9.34 -9.70
CA MET A 245 -9.11 9.85 -10.95
C MET A 245 -9.76 9.18 -12.18
N LYS A 246 -9.91 7.85 -12.15
CA LYS A 246 -10.53 7.11 -13.25
C LYS A 246 -11.97 7.53 -13.49
N LEU A 247 -12.76 7.78 -12.44
CA LEU A 247 -14.13 8.27 -12.55
C LEU A 247 -14.20 9.68 -13.14
N GLN A 248 -13.24 10.55 -12.80
CA GLN A 248 -13.12 11.87 -13.40
C GLN A 248 -12.82 11.78 -14.90
N ILE A 249 -11.89 10.91 -15.31
CA ILE A 249 -11.57 10.68 -16.73
C ILE A 249 -12.80 10.16 -17.49
N LEU A 250 -13.49 9.15 -16.96
CA LEU A 250 -14.70 8.59 -17.57
C LEU A 250 -15.82 9.63 -17.70
N GLN A 251 -15.92 10.56 -16.76
CA GLN A 251 -16.90 11.64 -16.86
C GLN A 251 -16.53 12.64 -17.98
N ILE A 252 -15.25 12.97 -18.13
CA ILE A 252 -14.76 13.85 -19.20
C ILE A 252 -14.97 13.21 -20.57
N GLU A 253 -14.76 11.89 -20.68
CA GLU A 253 -15.09 11.09 -21.86
C GLU A 253 -16.60 11.11 -22.17
N ALA A 254 -17.44 11.00 -21.15
CA ALA A 254 -18.89 11.13 -21.31
C ALA A 254 -19.27 12.54 -21.79
N LEU A 255 -18.65 13.59 -21.25
CA LEU A 255 -18.86 14.98 -21.71
C LEU A 255 -18.42 15.18 -23.16
N SER A 256 -17.28 14.62 -23.57
CA SER A 256 -16.78 14.79 -24.93
C SER A 256 -17.61 14.04 -25.96
N SER A 257 -18.38 13.01 -25.56
CA SER A 257 -19.21 12.21 -26.47
C SER A 257 -20.66 12.71 -26.60
N VAL A 258 -21.15 13.52 -25.67
CA VAL A 258 -22.54 14.02 -25.71
C VAL A 258 -22.75 15.04 -26.82
N ASP A 259 -23.91 14.96 -27.47
CA ASP A 259 -24.39 15.97 -28.39
C ASP A 259 -24.86 17.21 -27.61
N ILE A 260 -24.13 18.31 -27.82
CA ILE A 260 -24.34 19.57 -27.11
C ILE A 260 -25.57 20.29 -27.62
N ASN A 261 -25.92 20.15 -28.91
CA ASN A 261 -27.04 20.85 -29.50
C ASN A 261 -28.36 20.42 -28.85
N ASN A 262 -28.52 19.11 -28.62
CA ASN A 262 -29.67 18.56 -27.89
C ASN A 262 -29.67 18.96 -26.41
N TRP A 263 -28.51 19.24 -25.80
CA TRP A 263 -28.47 19.69 -24.41
C TRP A 263 -28.80 21.17 -24.26
N LEU A 264 -28.43 22.01 -25.24
CA LEU A 264 -28.70 23.45 -25.23
C LEU A 264 -30.20 23.77 -25.38
N GLU A 265 -30.99 22.86 -25.96
CA GLU A 265 -32.41 23.05 -26.19
C GLU A 265 -33.17 23.25 -24.86
N GLY A 266 -33.74 24.45 -24.67
CA GLY A 266 -34.50 24.82 -23.47
C GLY A 266 -33.66 25.18 -22.24
N LYS A 267 -32.34 25.38 -22.37
CA LYS A 267 -31.46 25.83 -21.28
C LYS A 267 -31.33 27.33 -21.19
N GLN A 268 -31.22 27.85 -19.96
CA GLN A 268 -30.97 29.28 -19.74
C GLN A 268 -29.49 29.61 -19.95
N GLU A 269 -29.20 30.83 -20.42
CA GLU A 269 -27.83 31.31 -20.68
C GLU A 269 -26.91 31.16 -19.46
N VAL A 270 -27.43 31.38 -18.25
CA VAL A 270 -26.68 31.19 -16.99
C VAL A 270 -26.23 29.75 -16.79
N GLU A 271 -27.08 28.77 -17.15
CA GLU A 271 -26.74 27.34 -17.04
C GLU A 271 -25.67 26.94 -18.07
N ILE A 272 -25.72 27.54 -19.27
CA ILE A 272 -24.73 27.34 -20.33
C ILE A 272 -23.37 27.89 -19.90
N VAL A 273 -23.35 29.11 -19.36
CA VAL A 273 -22.16 29.77 -18.84
C VAL A 273 -21.56 28.98 -17.67
N ASP A 274 -22.37 28.55 -16.70
CA ASP A 274 -21.93 27.72 -15.57
C ASP A 274 -21.34 26.39 -16.03
N MET A 275 -21.92 25.76 -17.05
CA MET A 275 -21.37 24.53 -17.63
C MET A 275 -20.00 24.76 -18.26
N ILE A 276 -19.82 25.84 -19.04
CA ILE A 276 -18.51 26.17 -19.64
C ILE A 276 -17.46 26.39 -18.53
N LEU A 277 -17.81 27.13 -17.48
CA LEU A 277 -16.91 27.38 -16.35
C LEU A 277 -16.54 26.08 -15.62
N LYS A 278 -17.51 25.19 -15.38
CA LYS A 278 -17.27 23.87 -14.78
C LYS A 278 -16.38 22.98 -15.64
N ILE A 279 -16.52 23.01 -16.97
CA ILE A 279 -15.66 22.23 -17.87
C ILE A 279 -14.22 22.79 -17.85
N ARG A 280 -14.06 24.12 -17.90
CA ARG A 280 -12.73 24.78 -17.77
C ARG A 280 -12.05 24.40 -16.46
N GLN A 281 -12.75 24.62 -15.35
CA GLN A 281 -12.24 24.30 -14.02
C GLN A 281 -11.84 22.83 -13.92
N LYS A 282 -12.64 21.91 -14.46
CA LYS A 282 -12.29 20.48 -14.47
C LYS A 282 -11.05 20.20 -15.31
N LEU A 283 -10.90 20.79 -16.49
CA LEU A 283 -9.69 20.62 -17.30
C LEU A 283 -8.44 21.13 -16.56
N ASP A 284 -8.54 22.30 -15.91
CA ASP A 284 -7.44 22.90 -15.14
C ASP A 284 -7.10 22.06 -13.89
N GLU A 285 -8.12 21.54 -13.19
CA GLU A 285 -7.95 20.61 -12.08
C GLU A 285 -7.28 19.31 -12.53
N CYS A 286 -7.56 18.86 -13.74
CA CYS A 286 -6.93 17.66 -14.28
C CYS A 286 -5.45 17.89 -14.64
N GLU A 287 -5.12 19.05 -15.20
CA GLU A 287 -3.74 19.44 -15.48
C GLU A 287 -2.92 19.62 -14.20
N SER A 288 -3.46 20.33 -13.21
CA SER A 288 -2.80 20.58 -11.92
C SER A 288 -2.60 19.31 -11.09
N LYS A 289 -3.53 18.35 -11.16
CA LYS A 289 -3.41 17.05 -10.46
C LYS A 289 -2.60 16.01 -11.25
N GLY A 290 -2.08 16.37 -12.43
CA GLY A 290 -1.23 15.51 -13.25
C GLY A 290 -1.96 14.37 -13.96
N TYR A 291 -3.26 14.50 -14.22
CA TYR A 291 -4.03 13.46 -14.91
C TYR A 291 -3.67 13.39 -16.40
N GLN A 292 -3.40 12.18 -16.86
CA GLN A 292 -3.19 11.91 -18.29
C GLN A 292 -4.54 11.77 -19.00
N ILE A 293 -5.11 12.90 -19.41
CA ILE A 293 -6.26 12.92 -20.32
C ILE A 293 -5.76 12.72 -21.75
N ASN A 294 -6.44 11.89 -22.53
CA ASN A 294 -6.14 11.74 -23.95
C ASN A 294 -6.24 13.11 -24.66
N LYS A 295 -5.18 13.51 -25.35
CA LYS A 295 -5.10 14.78 -26.07
C LYS A 295 -6.30 14.98 -27.02
N ARG A 296 -6.76 13.91 -27.67
CA ARG A 296 -7.94 13.94 -28.55
C ARG A 296 -9.22 14.37 -27.83
N ILE A 297 -9.46 13.87 -26.62
CA ILE A 297 -10.65 14.19 -25.81
C ILE A 297 -10.60 15.67 -25.39
N LYS A 298 -9.41 16.12 -24.97
CA LYS A 298 -9.19 17.51 -24.58
C LYS A 298 -9.43 18.46 -25.75
N ASP A 299 -8.92 18.14 -26.93
CA ASP A 299 -9.11 18.97 -28.13
C ASP A 299 -10.58 18.97 -28.58
N GLN A 300 -11.27 17.83 -28.52
CA GLN A 300 -12.71 17.73 -28.79
C GLN A 300 -13.54 18.59 -27.84
N LEU A 301 -13.22 18.58 -26.53
CA LEU A 301 -13.92 19.42 -25.55
C LEU A 301 -13.66 20.91 -25.77
N LYS A 302 -12.44 21.30 -26.17
CA LYS A 302 -12.11 22.69 -26.50
C LYS A 302 -12.92 23.20 -27.68
N VAL A 303 -12.95 22.44 -28.78
CA VAL A 303 -13.75 22.78 -29.97
C VAL A 303 -15.22 22.92 -29.57
N LYS A 304 -15.75 21.93 -28.86
CA LYS A 304 -17.12 21.94 -28.35
C LYS A 304 -17.46 23.15 -27.48
N MET A 305 -16.53 23.59 -26.63
CA MET A 305 -16.73 24.77 -25.80
C MET A 305 -16.68 26.06 -26.63
N ASP A 306 -15.77 26.15 -27.60
CA ASP A 306 -15.69 27.30 -28.50
C ASP A 306 -16.97 27.39 -29.37
N ASP A 307 -17.54 26.26 -29.79
CA ASP A 307 -18.85 26.19 -30.48
C ASP A 307 -19.99 26.73 -29.60
N ILE A 308 -20.08 26.30 -28.33
CA ILE A 308 -21.09 26.82 -27.38
C ILE A 308 -20.90 28.33 -27.19
N ILE A 309 -19.67 28.82 -27.02
CA ILE A 309 -19.39 30.24 -26.83
C ILE A 309 -19.82 31.06 -28.05
N CYS A 310 -19.70 30.52 -29.26
CA CYS A 310 -20.17 31.18 -30.48
C CYS A 310 -21.70 31.28 -30.57
N SER A 311 -22.43 30.41 -29.87
CA SER A 311 -23.91 30.44 -29.83
C SER A 311 -24.49 31.42 -28.81
N LEU A 312 -23.66 31.99 -27.92
CA LEU A 312 -24.08 32.95 -26.90
C LEU A 312 -24.07 34.40 -27.42
N PRO A 313 -24.89 35.30 -26.83
CA PRO A 313 -24.87 36.72 -27.17
C PRO A 313 -23.51 37.40 -26.92
N ASP A 314 -23.26 38.51 -27.62
CA ASP A 314 -21.93 39.14 -27.69
C ASP A 314 -21.39 39.65 -26.34
N ASP A 315 -22.27 40.06 -25.43
CA ASP A 315 -21.93 40.49 -24.07
C ASP A 315 -21.33 39.33 -23.24
N LEU A 316 -21.96 38.16 -23.26
CA LEU A 316 -21.47 36.95 -22.59
C LEU A 316 -20.24 36.35 -23.28
N LYS A 317 -20.19 36.43 -24.61
CA LYS A 317 -19.06 35.96 -25.43
C LYS A 317 -17.77 36.70 -25.07
N ASN A 318 -17.85 38.02 -24.89
CA ASN A 318 -16.71 38.86 -24.51
C ASN A 318 -16.20 38.55 -23.09
N VAL A 319 -17.09 38.27 -22.14
CA VAL A 319 -16.72 37.90 -20.76
C VAL A 319 -16.02 36.54 -20.71
N LEU A 320 -16.52 35.56 -21.47
CA LEU A 320 -15.98 34.20 -21.49
C LEU A 320 -14.68 34.05 -22.28
N SER A 321 -14.46 34.90 -23.29
CA SER A 321 -13.21 34.95 -24.06
C SER A 321 -12.11 35.71 -23.33
N ASN A 322 -12.43 36.80 -22.61
CA ASN A 322 -11.46 37.55 -21.81
C ASN A 322 -10.86 36.75 -20.63
N LYS A 323 -11.58 35.77 -20.08
CA LYS A 323 -11.02 34.86 -19.05
C LYS A 323 -9.88 33.96 -19.55
N LYS A 324 -9.65 33.80 -20.87
CA LYS A 324 -8.42 33.14 -21.39
C LYS A 324 -7.15 33.97 -21.12
N LEU A 325 -7.26 35.26 -20.78
CA LEU A 325 -6.12 36.17 -20.59
C LEU A 325 -5.71 36.42 -19.13
N SER A 326 -6.54 36.13 -18.14
CA SER A 326 -6.26 36.49 -16.72
C SER A 326 -5.65 35.37 -15.86
N SER A 327 -5.34 34.20 -16.44
CA SER A 327 -4.78 33.05 -15.72
C SER A 327 -3.38 32.65 -16.22
N ARG A 328 -2.57 33.63 -16.62
CA ARG A 328 -1.13 33.44 -16.87
C ARG A 328 -0.32 33.74 -15.62
#